data_AF-A0A7S3LA06-F1
#
_entry.id   AF-A0A7S3LA06-F1
#
_cell.length_a   1.000
_cell.length_b   1.000
_cell.length_c   1.000
_cell.angle_alpha   90.00
_cell.angle_beta   90.00
_cell.angle_gamma   90.00
#
_symmetry.space_group_name_H-M   'P 1'
#
loop_
_entity.id
_entity.type
_entity.pdbx_description
1 polymer ?
#
loop_
_entity_poly.entity_id
_entity_poly.type
_entity_poly.pdbx_seq_one_letter_code
_entity_poly.pdbx_strand_id
1 'polypeptide(L)'
;AQAQACATDLLRDLFSGQDTPAGIMIYSSPLARALDTARTIARTLSQVQNKNVRVSIANDLKEWNLGVLEGLTKDEASVKYPEDWRIFSQWADPCVPNDDSNKHLTDGESMEQVRWRAVDFVNDIVNTVEKNASDEEMVGDHVVICVTHGGVMGQLLRHVAETTDRLNNENAFKRPTNASISKFTVEYNDTPVEPQWKIKSWADTDHLTGNLAPASANYQKTS
;
A
#
# COMPACT_ATOMS: atom_id res chain seq x y z
N ALA A 1 6.34 -5.91 -17.55
CA ALA A 1 5.28 -6.90 -17.82
C ALA A 1 4.30 -7.04 -16.65
N GLN A 2 4.76 -7.33 -15.42
CA GLN A 2 3.88 -7.38 -14.22
C GLN A 2 3.12 -6.05 -13.98
N ALA A 3 3.79 -4.89 -14.13
CA ALA A 3 3.11 -3.59 -14.03
C ALA A 3 1.98 -3.40 -15.05
N GLN A 4 2.13 -3.94 -16.27
CA GLN A 4 1.09 -3.88 -17.29
C GLN A 4 -0.07 -4.81 -16.96
N ALA A 5 0.22 -6.04 -16.48
CA ALA A 5 -0.80 -6.97 -16.03
C ALA A 5 -1.62 -6.38 -14.86
N CYS A 6 -0.94 -5.74 -13.90
CA CYS A 6 -1.56 -5.02 -12.79
C CYS A 6 -2.46 -3.89 -13.29
N ALA A 7 -1.98 -3.05 -14.22
CA ALA A 7 -2.79 -1.98 -14.81
C ALA A 7 -4.04 -2.53 -15.51
N THR A 8 -3.90 -3.57 -16.35
CA THR A 8 -5.03 -4.17 -17.06
C THR A 8 -6.06 -4.76 -16.10
N ASP A 9 -5.60 -5.46 -15.06
CA ASP A 9 -6.49 -6.08 -14.08
C ASP A 9 -7.26 -5.05 -13.25
N LEU A 10 -6.55 -4.04 -12.75
CA LEU A 10 -7.13 -2.93 -12.01
C LEU A 10 -8.21 -2.21 -12.82
N LEU A 11 -7.93 -1.91 -14.10
CA LEU A 11 -8.91 -1.25 -14.96
C LEU A 11 -10.08 -2.15 -15.31
N ARG A 12 -9.86 -3.45 -15.53
CA ARG A 12 -10.95 -4.40 -15.74
C ARG A 12 -11.90 -4.38 -14.54
N ASP A 13 -11.36 -4.43 -13.32
CA ASP A 13 -12.14 -4.37 -12.09
C ASP A 13 -12.92 -3.06 -11.99
N LEU A 14 -12.24 -1.91 -12.12
CA LEU A 14 -12.83 -0.58 -12.01
C LEU A 14 -13.95 -0.29 -13.03
N PHE A 15 -13.90 -0.90 -14.21
CA PHE A 15 -14.87 -0.68 -15.29
C PHE A 15 -15.74 -1.90 -15.59
N SER A 16 -15.74 -2.93 -14.73
CA SER A 16 -16.58 -4.12 -14.90
C SER A 16 -18.00 -3.96 -14.34
N GLY A 17 -18.22 -2.98 -13.45
CA GLY A 17 -19.51 -2.69 -12.83
C GLY A 17 -20.40 -1.77 -13.68
N GLN A 18 -21.64 -1.57 -13.24
CA GLN A 18 -22.57 -0.59 -13.83
C GLN A 18 -22.18 0.86 -13.48
N ASP A 19 -21.47 1.05 -12.37
CA ASP A 19 -21.08 2.36 -11.87
C ASP A 19 -19.59 2.61 -12.16
N THR A 20 -19.31 3.57 -13.03
CA THR A 20 -17.95 4.07 -13.24
C THR A 20 -17.57 5.06 -12.14
N PRO A 21 -16.37 5.01 -11.56
CA PRO A 21 -15.95 5.98 -10.56
C PRO A 21 -16.06 7.41 -11.06
N ALA A 22 -16.56 8.32 -10.20
CA ALA A 22 -16.66 9.75 -10.49
C ALA A 22 -15.27 10.37 -10.70
N GLY A 23 -14.28 9.92 -9.92
CA GLY A 23 -12.88 10.34 -10.02
C GLY A 23 -11.90 9.21 -9.77
N ILE A 24 -10.76 9.26 -10.46
CA ILE A 24 -9.62 8.36 -10.21
C ILE A 24 -8.37 9.21 -10.01
N MET A 25 -7.72 9.06 -8.86
CA MET A 25 -6.47 9.72 -8.51
C MET A 25 -5.36 8.69 -8.36
N ILE A 26 -4.16 8.99 -8.88
CA ILE A 26 -3.01 8.10 -8.79
C ILE A 26 -1.89 8.78 -8.01
N TYR A 27 -1.49 8.15 -6.92
CA TYR A 27 -0.36 8.55 -6.09
C TYR A 27 0.73 7.48 -6.13
N SER A 28 1.98 7.90 -6.07
CA SER A 28 3.11 6.99 -6.10
C SER A 28 4.23 7.42 -5.18
N SER A 29 4.86 6.43 -4.56
CA SER A 29 6.19 6.58 -4.00
C SER A 29 7.17 7.17 -5.03
N PRO A 30 8.10 8.06 -4.63
CA PRO A 30 9.10 8.62 -5.55
C PRO A 30 10.11 7.59 -6.07
N LEU A 31 10.21 6.40 -5.45
CA LEU A 31 11.19 5.38 -5.85
C LEU A 31 10.84 4.81 -7.22
N ALA A 32 11.84 4.72 -8.11
CA ALA A 32 11.66 4.40 -9.53
C ALA A 32 10.77 3.16 -9.80
N ARG A 33 10.97 2.08 -9.04
CA ARG A 33 10.18 0.83 -9.16
C ARG A 33 8.67 1.04 -8.98
N ALA A 34 8.28 1.90 -8.05
CA ALA A 34 6.89 2.23 -7.79
C ALA A 34 6.38 3.24 -8.83
N LEU A 35 7.19 4.26 -9.12
CA LEU A 35 6.83 5.31 -10.08
C LEU A 35 6.62 4.77 -11.50
N ASP A 36 7.45 3.82 -11.94
CA ASP A 36 7.29 3.18 -13.25
C ASP A 36 6.01 2.34 -13.34
N THR A 37 5.63 1.71 -12.23
CA THR A 37 4.35 0.99 -12.12
C THR A 37 3.18 1.97 -12.18
N ALA A 38 3.21 3.05 -11.40
CA ALA A 38 2.17 4.09 -11.41
C ALA A 38 2.02 4.76 -12.78
N ARG A 39 3.13 5.08 -13.46
CA ARG A 39 3.12 5.61 -14.83
C ARG A 39 2.52 4.63 -15.83
N THR A 40 2.71 3.33 -15.63
CA THR A 40 2.10 2.30 -16.47
C THR A 40 0.58 2.25 -16.28
N ILE A 41 0.11 2.32 -15.03
CA ILE A 41 -1.31 2.43 -14.71
C ILE A 41 -1.91 3.70 -15.34
N ALA A 42 -1.27 4.86 -15.13
CA ALA A 42 -1.77 6.14 -15.64
C ALA A 42 -1.84 6.18 -17.18
N ARG A 43 -0.83 5.64 -17.87
CA ARG A 43 -0.86 5.51 -19.34
C ARG A 43 -2.02 4.63 -19.82
N THR A 44 -2.22 3.49 -19.16
CA THR A 44 -3.30 2.56 -19.53
C THR A 44 -4.67 3.20 -19.28
N LEU A 45 -4.84 3.90 -18.15
CA LEU A 45 -6.08 4.62 -17.83
C LEU A 45 -6.35 5.77 -18.80
N SER A 46 -5.29 6.49 -19.19
CA SER A 46 -5.40 7.58 -20.16
C SER A 46 -5.90 7.12 -21.52
N GLN A 47 -5.47 5.92 -21.94
CA GLN A 47 -5.92 5.31 -23.20
C GLN A 47 -7.40 4.90 -23.13
N VAL A 48 -7.82 4.28 -22.02
CA VAL A 48 -9.21 3.81 -21.84
C VAL A 48 -10.19 4.97 -21.70
N GLN A 49 -9.83 6.01 -20.95
CA GLN A 49 -10.71 7.17 -20.71
C GLN A 49 -10.59 8.28 -21.76
N ASN A 50 -9.65 8.17 -22.70
CA ASN A 50 -9.30 9.24 -23.65
C ASN A 50 -9.07 10.60 -22.95
N LYS A 51 -8.43 10.57 -21.77
CA LYS A 51 -8.16 11.72 -20.90
C LYS A 51 -6.75 11.60 -20.36
N ASN A 52 -6.03 12.72 -20.21
CA ASN A 52 -4.69 12.69 -19.63
C ASN A 52 -4.77 12.46 -18.11
N VAL A 53 -4.27 11.30 -17.65
CA VAL A 53 -4.16 10.96 -16.23
C VAL A 53 -2.73 11.18 -15.76
N ARG A 54 -2.56 11.95 -14.68
CA ARG A 54 -1.27 12.24 -14.08
C ARG A 54 -1.03 11.40 -12.83
N VAL A 55 0.24 11.21 -12.50
CA VAL A 55 0.69 10.59 -11.24
C VAL A 55 1.20 11.69 -10.32
N SER A 56 0.65 11.75 -9.11
CA SER A 56 1.13 12.60 -8.04
C SER A 56 2.19 11.85 -7.21
N ILE A 57 3.30 12.50 -6.91
CA ILE A 57 4.36 11.91 -6.07
C ILE A 57 4.05 12.18 -4.60
N ALA A 58 4.13 11.14 -3.78
CA ALA A 58 3.91 11.21 -2.34
C ALA A 58 5.08 10.56 -1.60
N ASN A 59 5.83 11.36 -0.82
CA ASN A 59 6.94 10.86 -0.01
C ASN A 59 6.46 9.94 1.12
N ASP A 60 5.23 10.13 1.57
CA ASP A 60 4.56 9.33 2.59
C ASP A 60 4.32 7.87 2.14
N LEU A 61 4.45 7.60 0.84
CA LEU A 61 4.42 6.26 0.25
C LEU A 61 5.81 5.67 0.01
N LYS A 62 6.89 6.28 0.53
CA LYS A 62 8.24 5.69 0.46
C LYS A 62 8.30 4.36 1.19
N GLU A 63 9.18 3.46 0.72
CA GLU A 63 9.49 2.24 1.47
C GLU A 63 10.02 2.60 2.86
N TRP A 64 9.89 1.66 3.80
CA TRP A 64 10.49 1.75 5.12
C TRP A 64 11.99 2.08 4.99
N ASN A 65 12.43 3.19 5.58
CA ASN A 65 13.86 3.46 5.79
C ASN A 65 14.44 2.45 6.78
N LEU A 66 15.28 1.54 6.28
CA LEU A 66 15.86 0.45 7.06
C LEU A 66 17.17 0.84 7.76
N GLY A 67 17.64 2.07 7.60
CA GLY A 67 18.83 2.59 8.25
C GLY A 67 20.06 1.71 8.04
N VAL A 68 20.70 1.28 9.13
CA VAL A 68 21.89 0.41 9.10
C VAL A 68 21.69 -0.93 8.39
N LEU A 69 20.45 -1.36 8.20
CA LEU A 69 20.14 -2.59 7.50
C LEU A 69 20.19 -2.43 5.98
N GLU A 70 20.09 -1.24 5.40
CA GLU A 70 20.02 -1.04 3.94
C GLU A 70 21.20 -1.68 3.19
N GLY A 71 20.90 -2.36 2.09
CA GLY A 71 21.90 -3.01 1.22
C GLY A 71 22.55 -4.29 1.77
N LEU A 72 22.27 -4.69 3.01
CA LEU A 72 22.74 -5.95 3.60
C LEU A 72 21.92 -7.15 3.13
N THR A 73 22.57 -8.31 3.04
CA THR A 73 21.85 -9.58 2.96
C THR A 73 21.20 -9.93 4.30
N LYS A 74 20.23 -10.87 4.30
CA LYS A 74 19.60 -11.34 5.55
C LYS A 74 20.63 -11.87 6.54
N ASP A 75 21.58 -12.65 6.04
CA ASP A 75 22.62 -13.27 6.87
C ASP A 75 23.52 -12.19 7.48
N GLU A 76 23.97 -11.22 6.67
CA GLU A 76 24.76 -10.08 7.15
C GLU A 76 23.99 -9.23 8.18
N ALA A 77 22.73 -8.91 7.90
CA ALA A 77 21.88 -8.14 8.80
C ALA A 77 21.70 -8.85 10.16
N SER A 78 21.39 -10.15 10.13
CA SER A 78 21.16 -10.96 11.34
C SER A 78 22.39 -11.09 12.23
N VAL A 79 23.60 -11.05 11.64
CA VAL A 79 24.87 -11.14 12.37
C VAL A 79 25.35 -9.77 12.84
N LYS A 80 25.29 -8.74 11.98
CA LYS A 80 25.87 -7.42 12.25
C LYS A 80 24.95 -6.54 13.11
N TYR A 81 23.64 -6.64 12.95
CA TYR A 81 22.63 -5.85 13.64
C TYR A 81 21.46 -6.74 14.10
N PRO A 82 21.69 -7.66 15.06
CA PRO A 82 20.71 -8.69 15.41
C PRO A 82 19.39 -8.15 15.96
N GLU A 83 19.41 -7.04 16.72
CA GLU A 83 18.18 -6.45 17.26
C GLU A 83 17.37 -5.73 16.17
N ASP A 84 18.01 -4.92 15.33
CA ASP A 84 17.36 -4.27 14.18
C ASP A 84 16.77 -5.33 13.22
N TRP A 85 17.50 -6.42 12.97
CA TRP A 85 17.02 -7.53 12.16
C TRP A 85 15.81 -8.23 12.79
N ARG A 86 15.83 -8.46 14.11
CA ARG A 86 14.71 -9.06 14.84
C ARG A 86 13.44 -8.22 14.70
N ILE A 87 13.55 -6.89 14.85
CA ILE A 87 12.44 -5.96 14.66
C ILE A 87 11.97 -6.00 13.19
N PHE A 88 12.87 -5.77 12.23
CA PHE A 88 12.53 -5.76 10.81
C PHE A 88 11.87 -7.06 10.35
N SER A 89 12.31 -8.23 10.84
CA SER A 89 11.76 -9.52 10.42
C SER A 89 10.25 -9.70 10.69
N GLN A 90 9.67 -8.86 11.56
CA GLN A 90 8.26 -8.82 11.93
C GLN A 90 7.43 -7.85 11.05
N TRP A 91 8.02 -7.22 10.02
CA TRP A 91 7.37 -6.15 9.23
C TRP A 91 5.99 -6.49 8.63
N ALA A 92 5.75 -7.78 8.36
CA ALA A 92 4.52 -8.28 7.77
C ALA A 92 3.58 -8.92 8.80
N ASP A 93 3.91 -8.86 10.08
CA ASP A 93 3.07 -9.34 11.17
C ASP A 93 2.17 -8.21 11.66
N PRO A 94 0.85 -8.28 11.40
CA PRO A 94 -0.07 -7.24 11.86
C PRO A 94 -0.32 -7.26 13.37
N CYS A 95 0.11 -8.32 14.07
CA CYS A 95 -0.04 -8.48 15.52
C CYS A 95 1.27 -8.27 16.28
N VAL A 96 2.28 -7.66 15.62
CA VAL A 96 3.56 -7.30 16.26
C VAL A 96 3.31 -6.50 17.54
N PRO A 97 3.99 -6.82 18.67
CA PRO A 97 3.79 -6.09 19.91
C PRO A 97 4.12 -4.60 19.79
N ASN A 98 3.36 -3.76 20.50
CA ASN A 98 3.58 -2.31 20.50
C ASN A 98 5.02 -1.94 20.89
N ASP A 99 5.61 -2.63 21.86
CA ASP A 99 7.00 -2.40 22.27
C ASP A 99 8.01 -2.58 21.14
N ASP A 100 7.75 -3.47 20.18
CA ASP A 100 8.63 -3.66 19.02
C ASP A 100 8.31 -2.69 17.89
N SER A 101 7.03 -2.45 17.61
CA SER A 101 6.63 -1.53 16.54
C SER A 101 7.05 -0.08 16.76
N ASN A 102 7.16 0.35 18.03
CA ASN A 102 7.57 1.70 18.41
C ASN A 102 9.09 1.90 18.33
N LYS A 103 9.88 0.82 18.27
CA LYS A 103 11.35 0.93 18.19
C LYS A 103 11.79 1.36 16.80
N HIS A 104 12.68 2.35 16.76
CA HIS A 104 13.41 2.71 15.55
C HIS A 104 14.45 1.65 15.23
N LEU A 105 14.60 1.36 13.94
CA LEU A 105 15.83 0.77 13.45
C LEU A 105 16.96 1.79 13.59
N THR A 106 18.18 1.35 13.88
CA THR A 106 19.34 2.26 13.93
C THR A 106 19.46 3.05 12.62
N ASP A 107 19.47 4.38 12.70
CA ASP A 107 19.44 5.32 11.56
C ASP A 107 18.24 5.17 10.59
N GLY A 108 17.18 4.49 11.03
CA GLY A 108 15.99 4.18 10.25
C GLY A 108 14.68 4.68 10.88
N GLU A 109 13.56 4.24 10.30
CA GLU A 109 12.21 4.49 10.85
C GLU A 109 11.77 3.36 11.80
N SER A 110 10.82 3.64 12.69
CA SER A 110 10.02 2.62 13.36
C SER A 110 8.84 2.17 12.48
N MET A 111 8.22 1.03 12.81
CA MET A 111 7.00 0.58 12.12
C MET A 111 5.86 1.58 12.28
N GLU A 112 5.72 2.18 13.47
CA GLU A 112 4.72 3.23 13.72
C GLU A 112 4.92 4.46 12.83
N GLN A 113 6.16 4.91 12.61
CA GLN A 113 6.42 6.04 11.72
C GLN A 113 6.00 5.74 10.28
N VAL A 114 6.31 4.53 9.78
CA VAL A 114 5.90 4.08 8.45
C VAL A 114 4.37 3.99 8.36
N ARG A 115 3.73 3.48 9.42
CA ARG A 115 2.27 3.35 9.51
C ARG A 115 1.58 4.70 9.42
N TRP A 116 1.90 5.61 10.34
CA TRP A 116 1.17 6.87 10.45
C TRP A 116 1.37 7.77 9.25
N ARG A 117 2.59 7.88 8.70
CA ARG A 117 2.76 8.67 7.46
C ARG A 117 1.90 8.17 6.31
N ALA A 118 1.76 6.85 6.14
CA ALA A 118 0.94 6.28 5.08
C ALA A 118 -0.56 6.40 5.35
N VAL A 119 -0.98 6.19 6.60
CA VAL A 119 -2.40 6.30 7.02
C VAL A 119 -2.87 7.74 6.94
N ASP A 120 -2.11 8.68 7.51
CA ASP A 120 -2.45 10.12 7.52
C ASP A 120 -2.57 10.63 6.09
N PHE A 121 -1.63 10.25 5.22
CA PHE A 121 -1.68 10.59 3.80
C PHE A 121 -2.97 10.11 3.10
N VAL A 122 -3.39 8.86 3.32
CA VAL A 122 -4.62 8.34 2.71
C VAL A 122 -5.86 9.01 3.30
N ASN A 123 -5.88 9.20 4.62
CA ASN A 123 -6.98 9.89 5.30
C ASN A 123 -7.15 11.32 4.78
N ASP A 124 -6.06 12.06 4.61
CA ASP A 124 -6.09 13.43 4.07
C ASP A 124 -6.66 13.49 2.65
N ILE A 125 -6.32 12.51 1.79
CA ILE A 125 -6.89 12.42 0.44
C ILE A 125 -8.38 12.16 0.51
N VAL A 126 -8.81 11.16 1.28
CA VAL A 126 -10.24 10.78 1.38
C VAL A 126 -11.05 11.95 1.93
N ASN A 127 -10.59 12.59 3.00
CA ASN A 127 -11.21 13.78 3.58
C ASN A 127 -11.31 14.95 2.57
N THR A 128 -10.28 15.15 1.75
CA THR A 128 -10.29 16.17 0.70
C THR A 128 -11.33 15.87 -0.38
N VAL A 129 -11.43 14.60 -0.78
CA VAL A 129 -12.40 14.15 -1.79
C VAL A 129 -13.83 14.28 -1.26
N GLU A 130 -14.10 13.85 -0.04
CA GLU A 130 -15.43 13.95 0.57
C GLU A 130 -15.87 15.41 0.77
N LYS A 131 -14.98 16.29 1.23
CA LYS A 131 -15.29 17.72 1.37
C LYS A 131 -15.64 18.40 0.05
N ASN A 132 -15.03 17.94 -1.05
CA ASN A 132 -15.31 18.47 -2.38
C ASN A 132 -16.50 17.77 -3.05
N ALA A 133 -17.05 16.70 -2.47
CA ALA A 133 -18.18 15.96 -3.03
C ALA A 133 -19.52 16.75 -3.01
N SER A 134 -19.56 17.91 -2.36
CA SER A 134 -20.68 18.86 -2.48
C SER A 134 -20.74 19.57 -3.83
N ASP A 135 -19.67 19.50 -4.63
CA ASP A 135 -19.66 19.99 -6.00
C ASP A 135 -20.35 18.95 -6.91
N GLU A 136 -21.33 19.36 -7.73
CA GLU A 136 -22.12 18.45 -8.59
C GLU A 136 -21.24 17.56 -9.50
N GLU A 137 -20.03 18.03 -9.86
CA GLU A 137 -19.05 17.28 -10.67
C GLU A 137 -18.30 16.17 -9.88
N MET A 138 -18.41 16.16 -8.55
CA MET A 138 -17.72 15.25 -7.64
C MET A 138 -18.66 14.25 -6.96
N VAL A 139 -19.93 14.20 -7.37
CA VAL A 139 -20.93 13.25 -6.83
C VAL A 139 -20.64 11.83 -7.36
N GLY A 140 -20.49 10.87 -6.44
CA GLY A 140 -20.27 9.45 -6.73
C GLY A 140 -18.99 8.90 -6.08
N ASP A 141 -18.73 7.61 -6.30
CA ASP A 141 -17.57 6.94 -5.70
C ASP A 141 -16.27 7.39 -6.37
N HIS A 142 -15.28 7.75 -5.54
CA HIS A 142 -13.93 8.10 -5.99
C HIS A 142 -12.95 6.98 -5.66
N VAL A 143 -12.00 6.76 -6.57
CA VAL A 143 -10.97 5.74 -6.40
C VAL A 143 -9.61 6.40 -6.28
N VAL A 144 -8.89 6.05 -5.21
CA VAL A 144 -7.50 6.45 -4.98
C VAL A 144 -6.60 5.24 -5.19
N ILE A 145 -5.69 5.34 -6.16
CA ILE A 145 -4.70 4.31 -6.46
C ILE A 145 -3.36 4.75 -5.86
N CYS A 146 -2.91 4.08 -4.81
CA CYS A 146 -1.60 4.30 -4.20
C CYS A 146 -0.60 3.20 -4.62
N VAL A 147 0.51 3.58 -5.25
CA VAL A 147 1.58 2.65 -5.62
C VAL A 147 2.76 2.79 -4.66
N THR A 148 2.93 1.77 -3.82
CA THR A 148 3.85 1.76 -2.67
C THR A 148 4.66 0.45 -2.61
N HIS A 149 5.16 0.09 -1.43
CA HIS A 149 6.07 -1.04 -1.20
C HIS A 149 5.63 -1.96 -0.07
N GLY A 150 6.38 -3.05 0.14
CA GLY A 150 6.02 -4.11 1.09
C GLY A 150 5.90 -3.61 2.52
N GLY A 151 6.87 -2.83 3.02
CA GLY A 151 6.86 -2.31 4.38
C GLY A 151 5.62 -1.48 4.67
N VAL A 152 5.26 -0.57 3.75
CA VAL A 152 4.04 0.23 3.85
C VAL A 152 2.78 -0.63 3.82
N MET A 153 2.70 -1.61 2.92
CA MET A 153 1.55 -2.53 2.84
C MET A 153 1.35 -3.30 4.16
N GLY A 154 2.43 -3.79 4.77
CA GLY A 154 2.38 -4.45 6.08
C GLY A 154 1.80 -3.53 7.17
N GLN A 155 2.17 -2.25 7.15
CA GLN A 155 1.64 -1.29 8.12
C GLN A 155 0.18 -0.89 7.87
N LEU A 156 -0.27 -0.84 6.60
CA LEU A 156 -1.69 -0.63 6.29
C LEU A 156 -2.55 -1.82 6.74
N LEU A 157 -2.05 -3.05 6.58
CA LEU A 157 -2.72 -4.24 7.12
C LEU A 157 -2.83 -4.15 8.64
N ARG A 158 -1.74 -3.80 9.31
CA ARG A 158 -1.70 -3.61 10.76
C ARG A 158 -2.65 -2.51 11.24
N HIS A 159 -2.75 -1.39 10.52
CA HIS A 159 -3.70 -0.33 10.86
C HIS A 159 -5.15 -0.86 10.90
N VAL A 160 -5.56 -1.66 9.91
CA VAL A 160 -6.89 -2.29 9.92
C VAL A 160 -7.02 -3.34 11.02
N ALA A 161 -5.95 -4.10 11.30
CA ALA A 161 -5.91 -5.10 12.36
C ALA A 161 -6.15 -4.53 13.76
N GLU A 162 -5.57 -3.37 14.05
CA GLU A 162 -5.69 -2.73 15.37
C GLU A 162 -7.00 -1.95 15.52
N THR A 163 -7.56 -1.44 14.42
CA THR A 163 -8.80 -0.62 14.44
C THR A 163 -10.07 -1.45 14.31
N THR A 164 -9.95 -2.71 13.86
CA THR A 164 -11.08 -3.64 13.81
C THR A 164 -10.84 -4.79 14.79
N ASP A 165 -11.78 -4.98 15.72
CA ASP A 165 -11.80 -6.07 16.73
C ASP A 165 -11.94 -7.49 16.10
N ARG A 166 -11.57 -7.64 14.82
CA ARG A 166 -12.02 -8.71 13.92
C ARG A 166 -10.90 -9.43 13.17
N LEU A 167 -9.63 -9.06 13.32
CA LEU A 167 -8.57 -9.93 12.83
C LEU A 167 -8.24 -10.96 13.91
N ASN A 168 -9.11 -11.97 14.03
CA ASN A 168 -8.82 -13.16 14.82
C ASN A 168 -7.43 -13.69 14.43
N ASN A 169 -6.57 -13.89 15.44
CA ASN A 169 -5.17 -14.35 15.38
C ASN A 169 -4.94 -15.70 14.66
N GLU A 170 -5.95 -16.27 14.01
CA GLU A 170 -5.90 -17.60 13.38
C GLU A 170 -5.61 -17.53 11.86
N ASN A 171 -5.81 -16.39 11.21
CA ASN A 171 -5.52 -16.24 9.78
C ASN A 171 -4.11 -15.65 9.56
N ALA A 172 -3.18 -16.49 9.12
CA ALA A 172 -1.90 -16.02 8.60
C ALA A 172 -2.13 -15.18 7.34
N PHE A 173 -1.95 -13.86 7.43
CA PHE A 173 -2.07 -12.99 6.27
C PHE A 173 -0.96 -13.30 5.27
N LYS A 174 -1.35 -13.44 3.99
CA LYS A 174 -0.41 -13.59 2.88
C LYS A 174 0.50 -12.36 2.82
N ARG A 175 1.81 -12.56 2.78
CA ARG A 175 2.75 -11.44 2.59
C ARG A 175 2.53 -10.82 1.21
N PRO A 176 2.47 -9.49 1.10
CA PRO A 176 2.36 -8.82 -0.19
C PRO A 176 3.58 -9.15 -1.05
N THR A 177 3.35 -9.30 -2.36
CA THR A 177 4.39 -9.63 -3.33
C THR A 177 4.42 -8.59 -4.43
N ASN A 178 5.44 -8.63 -5.28
CA ASN A 178 5.59 -7.65 -6.36
C ASN A 178 4.32 -7.59 -7.23
N ALA A 179 3.82 -6.37 -7.43
CA ALA A 179 2.62 -6.07 -8.21
C ALA A 179 1.33 -6.75 -7.72
N SER A 180 1.27 -7.19 -6.45
CA SER A 180 0.00 -7.57 -5.82
C SER A 180 -0.89 -6.35 -5.61
N ILE A 181 -2.21 -6.57 -5.60
CA ILE A 181 -3.21 -5.52 -5.36
C ILE A 181 -3.92 -5.81 -4.03
N SER A 182 -4.11 -4.78 -3.19
CA SER A 182 -5.02 -4.83 -2.05
C SER A 182 -6.02 -3.70 -2.18
N LYS A 183 -7.26 -3.94 -1.73
CA LYS A 183 -8.36 -2.97 -1.79
C LYS A 183 -8.86 -2.67 -0.38
N PHE A 184 -9.02 -1.39 -0.10
CA PHE A 184 -9.55 -0.89 1.17
C PHE A 184 -10.77 -0.01 0.88
N THR A 185 -11.75 -0.02 1.78
CA THR A 185 -12.73 1.07 1.89
C THR A 185 -12.36 1.91 3.10
N VAL A 186 -12.41 3.23 2.94
CA VAL A 186 -12.13 4.22 3.97
C VAL A 186 -13.35 5.15 3.99
N GLU A 187 -14.09 5.12 5.09
CA GLU A 187 -15.37 5.84 5.24
C GLU A 187 -15.29 6.76 6.46
N TYR A 188 -15.58 8.06 6.28
CA TYR A 188 -15.87 8.91 7.43
C TYR A 188 -17.34 8.73 7.80
N ASN A 189 -17.60 8.10 8.95
CA ASN A 189 -18.95 8.10 9.51
C ASN A 189 -19.18 9.43 10.21
N ASP A 190 -20.42 9.93 10.19
CA ASP A 190 -20.85 10.95 11.14
C ASP A 190 -20.71 10.36 12.56
N THR A 191 -19.56 10.64 13.20
CA THR A 191 -19.02 10.03 14.43
C THR A 191 -18.61 8.55 14.28
N PRO A 192 -17.34 8.15 14.51
CA PRO A 192 -16.23 8.87 15.15
C PRO A 192 -15.41 9.74 14.19
N VAL A 193 -14.60 10.64 14.75
CA VAL A 193 -13.76 11.65 14.03
C VAL A 193 -12.69 11.00 13.14
N GLU A 194 -12.38 9.72 13.37
CA GLU A 194 -11.40 8.97 12.58
C GLU A 194 -12.09 8.08 11.54
N PRO A 195 -11.58 8.04 10.30
CA PRO A 195 -12.18 7.25 9.23
C PRO A 195 -12.08 5.75 9.53
N GLN A 196 -13.12 5.00 9.18
CA GLN A 196 -13.14 3.56 9.32
C GLN A 196 -12.51 2.90 8.10
N TRP A 197 -11.42 2.16 8.33
CA TRP A 197 -10.78 1.34 7.30
C TRP A 197 -11.31 -0.09 7.33
N LYS A 198 -11.59 -0.66 6.15
CA LYS A 198 -11.94 -2.07 5.99
C LYS A 198 -11.19 -2.65 4.78
N ILE A 199 -10.64 -3.84 4.91
CA ILE A 199 -10.02 -4.58 3.80
C ILE A 199 -11.13 -5.26 2.99
N LYS A 200 -11.19 -4.98 1.68
CA LYS A 200 -12.07 -5.67 0.72
C LYS A 200 -11.38 -6.88 0.10
N SER A 201 -10.10 -6.74 -0.24
CA SER A 201 -9.26 -7.83 -0.73
C SER A 201 -7.79 -7.57 -0.40
N TRP A 202 -6.98 -8.63 -0.32
CA TRP A 202 -5.63 -8.54 0.25
C TRP A 202 -4.60 -9.33 -0.55
N ALA A 203 -3.56 -8.62 -1.00
CA ALA A 203 -2.39 -9.18 -1.68
C ALA A 203 -2.78 -10.11 -2.85
N ASP A 204 -3.78 -9.70 -3.61
CA ASP A 204 -4.29 -10.41 -4.78
C ASP A 204 -3.23 -10.43 -5.88
N THR A 205 -3.05 -11.60 -6.48
CA THR A 205 -2.05 -11.85 -7.53
C THR A 205 -2.63 -12.65 -8.69
N ASP A 206 -3.95 -12.74 -8.79
CA ASP A 206 -4.64 -13.60 -9.76
C ASP A 206 -4.35 -13.19 -11.21
N HIS A 207 -4.02 -11.91 -11.42
CA HIS A 207 -3.57 -11.35 -12.70
C HIS A 207 -2.13 -11.71 -13.08
N LEU A 208 -1.35 -12.27 -12.15
CA LEU A 208 0.04 -12.62 -12.33
C LEU A 208 0.14 -14.14 -12.61
N THR A 209 -0.06 -14.52 -13.88
CA THR A 209 -0.04 -15.93 -14.31
C THR A 209 1.19 -16.28 -15.16
N GLY A 210 1.52 -17.56 -15.24
CA GLY A 210 2.64 -18.06 -16.05
C GLY A 210 3.98 -17.39 -15.68
N ASN A 211 4.66 -16.82 -16.66
CA ASN A 211 5.95 -16.14 -16.48
C ASN A 211 5.87 -14.84 -15.67
N LEU A 212 4.67 -14.39 -15.31
CA LEU A 212 4.44 -13.21 -14.48
C LEU A 212 4.13 -13.56 -13.02
N ALA A 213 3.96 -14.85 -12.70
CA ALA A 213 3.67 -15.31 -11.35
C ALA A 213 4.68 -14.72 -10.36
N PRO A 214 4.22 -14.23 -9.19
CA PRO A 214 5.13 -13.64 -8.23
C PRO A 214 6.12 -14.71 -7.78
N ALA A 215 7.41 -14.45 -8.00
CA ALA A 215 8.43 -15.22 -7.32
C ALA A 215 8.20 -15.07 -5.80
N SER A 216 8.43 -16.13 -5.04
CA SER A 216 8.52 -16.01 -3.58
C SER A 216 9.48 -14.86 -3.26
N ALA A 217 9.06 -13.91 -2.42
CA ALA A 217 9.81 -12.68 -2.17
C ALA A 217 11.21 -13.02 -1.63
N ASN A 218 12.18 -13.08 -2.54
CA ASN A 218 13.55 -13.45 -2.22
C ASN A 218 14.29 -12.16 -1.88
N TYR A 219 14.07 -11.66 -0.65
CA TYR A 219 14.83 -10.57 -0.08
C TYR A 219 16.28 -11.03 0.13
N GLN A 220 17.05 -11.24 -0.94
CA GLN A 220 18.47 -11.58 -0.83
C GLN A 220 19.25 -10.39 -0.28
N LYS A 221 18.74 -9.17 -0.49
CA LYS A 221 19.21 -7.93 0.13
C LYS A 221 18.01 -7.12 0.64
N THR A 222 18.20 -6.44 1.76
CA THR A 222 17.32 -5.39 2.28
C THR A 222 17.32 -4.19 1.32
N SER A 223 16.22 -3.44 1.33
CA SER A 223 15.90 -2.40 0.34
C SER A 223 16.86 -1.23 0.30
#